data_AF-A0A7C1JVG0-F1
#
_entry.id   AF-A0A7C1JVG0-F1
#
_cell.length_a   1.000
_cell.length_b   1.000
_cell.length_c   1.000
_cell.angle_alpha   90.00
_cell.angle_beta   90.00
_cell.angle_gamma   90.00
#
_symmetry.space_group_name_H-M   'P 1'
#
loop_
_entity.id
_entity.type
_entity.pdbx_description
1 polymer ?
#
loop_
_entity_poly.entity_id
_entity_poly.type
_entity_poly.pdbx_seq_one_letter_code
_entity_poly.pdbx_strand_id
1 'polypeptide(L)'
;YDRDKTTMASFKMCPDCLSEYHNPLDRRFHAQPNACPRCGPRVFLLDREGNEIEVEDPIREAIKLLKEGKILAVKGLGGFHLACDPFKEEVVWELRRRKWREDKPFALMCKNLEVVKELCFLEEGAEKLLLSKERPIVILKRKPSSGIAPSVAPGQNTLGVMLPYTPLHHLLFEDGIRCLVMTSGNISDEPIAYKDQEALERLSKIADFFLTHNRPIWMRCDDSVMKVFKGKPLFFRRSRGYVPKPIFLKGAKRNVLALGAELKNTFCITRGSYAFLSHHIGDLENYETFRSFEEAVEHFKKLLRVEPELLIHDLHPDYLSTRYALEKDIPRLAIQHHFAHALSCMAEYGLEGPVLGIIMDGTGFGEDATVWGCEFLEVTTEGFLRLGHLKYIEMPGGEKAIREPWRMGAIYLEKAFEGKWIMERYKELGWEVLREGVKKGLNAPLCSSMGRLFDAVSSIIGLRDMVNYEGQAAIELEALADPKAQGDYPFEMDGYVVDPLPMIRAIVRDLEAGINRSQVAMRFHRTISKMILQVAQRAREERGLQGVVLSGGCFQNLLLLELVTNLLEGNHFKVYTHHKVPPNDGGISLGQAYYGSRWRS
;
A
#
# COMPACT_ATOMS: atom_id res chain seq x y z
N TYR A 1 -23.72 13.84 -16.22
CA TYR A 1 -22.28 13.76 -16.54
C TYR A 1 -22.23 14.09 -18.00
N ASP A 2 -21.77 15.29 -18.31
CA ASP A 2 -21.99 15.95 -19.60
C ASP A 2 -20.72 16.68 -20.00
N ARG A 3 -20.45 16.75 -21.30
CA ARG A 3 -19.16 17.20 -21.86
C ARG A 3 -18.74 18.59 -21.35
N ASP A 4 -19.68 19.52 -21.22
CA ASP A 4 -19.50 20.89 -20.74
C ASP A 4 -18.99 20.96 -19.28
N LYS A 5 -19.20 19.89 -18.52
CA LYS A 5 -18.75 19.73 -17.12
C LYS A 5 -17.55 18.79 -17.00
N THR A 6 -16.81 18.58 -18.08
CA THR A 6 -15.60 17.74 -18.12
C THR A 6 -14.41 18.49 -18.68
N THR A 7 -13.22 17.89 -18.59
CA THR A 7 -11.99 18.40 -19.23
C THR A 7 -12.04 18.41 -20.76
N MET A 8 -13.13 17.93 -21.36
CA MET A 8 -13.40 18.00 -22.80
C MET A 8 -14.21 19.25 -23.20
N ALA A 9 -14.61 20.09 -22.25
CA ALA A 9 -15.43 21.28 -22.51
C ALA A 9 -14.78 22.28 -23.47
N SER A 10 -13.45 22.41 -23.44
CA SER A 10 -12.68 23.28 -24.34
C SER A 10 -12.52 22.72 -25.76
N PHE A 11 -12.94 21.47 -26.02
CA PHE A 11 -12.77 20.78 -27.30
C PHE A 11 -14.12 20.64 -28.01
N LYS A 12 -14.45 21.60 -28.89
CA LYS A 12 -15.71 21.55 -29.66
C LYS A 12 -15.68 20.42 -30.68
N MET A 13 -16.66 19.52 -30.68
CA MET A 13 -16.73 18.41 -31.65
C MET A 13 -16.81 18.93 -33.09
N CYS A 14 -16.08 18.29 -34.02
CA CYS A 14 -16.25 18.51 -35.45
C CYS A 14 -17.55 17.84 -35.96
N PRO A 15 -18.02 18.15 -37.19
CA PRO A 15 -19.26 17.58 -37.74
C PRO A 15 -19.32 16.04 -37.68
N ASP A 16 -18.22 15.36 -38.00
CA ASP A 16 -18.18 13.89 -37.99
C ASP A 16 -18.37 13.33 -36.58
N CYS A 17 -17.62 13.84 -35.59
CA CYS A 17 -17.77 13.42 -34.20
C CYS A 17 -19.16 13.74 -33.63
N LEU A 18 -19.78 14.83 -34.09
CA LEU A 18 -21.13 15.21 -33.69
C LEU A 18 -22.18 14.27 -34.30
N SER A 19 -21.98 13.85 -35.55
CA SER A 19 -22.81 12.84 -36.22
C SER A 19 -22.74 11.50 -35.48
N GLU A 20 -21.54 11.04 -35.10
CA GLU A 20 -21.37 9.84 -34.27
C GLU A 20 -22.05 10.00 -32.90
N TYR A 21 -21.91 11.16 -32.26
CA TYR A 21 -22.46 11.43 -30.93
C TYR A 21 -24.00 11.37 -30.90
N HIS A 22 -24.67 11.78 -31.97
CA HIS A 22 -26.14 11.78 -32.07
C HIS A 22 -26.73 10.51 -32.69
N ASN A 23 -25.92 9.63 -33.29
CA ASN A 23 -26.40 8.41 -33.92
C ASN A 23 -26.54 7.27 -32.90
N PRO A 24 -27.75 6.80 -32.54
CA PRO A 24 -27.95 5.73 -31.57
C PRO A 24 -27.41 4.36 -32.03
N LEU A 25 -27.10 4.20 -33.32
CA LEU A 25 -26.49 2.99 -33.88
C LEU A 25 -24.96 3.03 -33.84
N ASP A 26 -24.35 4.18 -33.51
CA ASP A 26 -22.90 4.30 -33.36
C ASP A 26 -22.47 3.94 -31.93
N ARG A 27 -21.33 3.24 -31.80
CA ARG A 27 -20.75 2.91 -30.49
C ARG A 27 -20.38 4.16 -29.66
N ARG A 28 -20.24 5.32 -30.31
CA ARG A 28 -19.90 6.62 -29.71
C ARG A 28 -21.14 7.48 -29.42
N PHE A 29 -22.35 6.94 -29.57
CA PHE A 29 -23.58 7.60 -29.17
C PHE A 29 -23.49 8.10 -27.72
N HIS A 30 -23.72 9.41 -27.50
CA HIS A 30 -23.63 10.06 -26.20
C HIS A 30 -22.29 9.86 -25.45
N ALA A 31 -21.22 9.50 -26.16
CA ALA A 31 -19.88 9.44 -25.58
C ALA A 31 -19.37 10.86 -25.31
N GLN A 32 -19.58 11.34 -24.07
CA GLN A 32 -19.16 12.67 -23.63
C GLN A 32 -17.70 13.01 -23.97
N PRO A 33 -16.72 12.08 -23.90
CA PRO A 33 -15.35 12.37 -24.29
C PRO A 33 -15.02 12.10 -25.77
N ASN A 34 -16.00 11.96 -26.68
CA ASN A 34 -15.72 11.71 -28.10
C ASN A 34 -14.83 12.80 -28.72
N ALA A 35 -13.89 12.39 -29.56
CA ALA A 35 -12.93 13.27 -30.22
C ALA A 35 -12.24 12.56 -31.39
N CYS A 36 -11.64 13.35 -32.28
CA CYS A 36 -10.78 12.89 -33.38
C CYS A 36 -9.57 13.85 -33.52
N PRO A 37 -8.58 13.54 -34.37
CA PRO A 37 -7.41 14.41 -34.56
C PRO A 37 -7.72 15.88 -34.94
N ARG A 38 -8.89 16.16 -35.53
CA ARG A 38 -9.29 17.54 -35.91
C ARG A 38 -9.84 18.38 -34.76
N CYS A 39 -10.46 17.75 -33.76
CA CYS A 39 -11.22 18.46 -32.73
C CYS A 39 -10.87 18.06 -31.29
N GLY A 40 -10.02 17.05 -31.14
CA GLY A 40 -9.60 16.50 -29.88
C GLY A 40 -8.31 17.11 -29.35
N PRO A 41 -7.81 16.58 -28.24
CA PRO A 41 -6.50 16.94 -27.74
C PRO A 41 -5.39 16.43 -28.66
N ARG A 42 -4.27 17.18 -28.67
CA ARG A 42 -3.05 16.86 -29.40
C ARG A 42 -1.95 16.45 -28.44
N VAL A 43 -1.16 15.45 -28.84
CA VAL A 43 0.08 15.05 -28.17
C VAL A 43 1.23 15.87 -28.73
N PHE A 44 2.15 16.30 -27.87
CA PHE A 44 3.35 17.04 -28.23
C PHE A 44 4.49 16.69 -27.29
N LEU A 45 5.72 16.97 -27.73
CA LEU A 45 6.96 16.66 -27.01
C LEU A 45 7.59 17.97 -26.54
N LEU A 46 8.01 18.04 -25.28
CA LEU A 46 8.75 19.17 -24.73
C LEU A 46 10.16 18.74 -24.33
N ASP A 47 11.10 19.67 -24.43
CA ASP A 47 12.40 19.56 -23.78
C ASP A 47 12.29 19.73 -22.25
N ARG A 48 13.44 19.75 -21.58
CA ARG A 48 13.53 19.86 -20.13
C ARG A 48 13.13 21.24 -19.61
N GLU A 49 13.31 22.26 -20.44
CA GLU A 49 13.00 23.66 -20.18
C GLU A 49 11.53 23.99 -20.46
N GLY A 50 10.78 23.06 -21.08
CA GLY A 50 9.36 23.19 -21.39
C GLY A 50 9.07 23.75 -22.78
N ASN A 51 10.07 23.87 -23.66
CA ASN A 51 9.89 24.28 -25.04
C ASN A 51 9.40 23.11 -25.89
N GLU A 52 8.45 23.37 -26.79
CA GLU A 52 7.95 22.36 -27.72
C GLU A 52 9.02 22.01 -28.76
N ILE A 53 9.29 20.71 -28.90
CA ILE A 53 10.18 20.18 -29.92
C ILE A 53 9.34 19.94 -31.17
N GLU A 54 9.59 20.72 -32.22
CA GLU A 54 8.88 20.58 -33.50
C GLU A 54 9.29 19.29 -34.20
N VAL A 55 8.39 18.29 -34.17
CA VAL A 55 8.53 17.01 -34.86
C VAL A 55 7.20 16.62 -35.50
N GLU A 56 7.27 15.87 -36.59
CA GLU A 56 6.09 15.39 -37.31
C GLU A 56 5.25 14.42 -36.44
N ASP A 57 5.92 13.47 -35.78
CA ASP A 57 5.31 12.50 -34.89
C ASP A 57 6.00 12.51 -33.50
N PRO A 58 5.42 13.21 -32.51
CA PRO A 58 6.00 13.28 -31.17
C PRO A 58 6.02 11.93 -30.45
N ILE A 59 5.13 11.00 -30.80
CA ILE A 59 5.10 9.67 -30.19
C ILE A 59 6.26 8.84 -30.73
N ARG A 60 6.49 8.87 -32.04
CA ARG A 60 7.61 8.16 -32.65
C ARG A 60 8.97 8.69 -32.19
N GLU A 61 9.11 10.01 -32.04
CA GLU A 61 10.34 10.58 -31.49
C GLU A 61 10.53 10.18 -30.01
N ALA A 62 9.45 10.16 -29.20
CA ALA A 62 9.52 9.67 -27.83
C ALA A 62 9.97 8.19 -27.75
N ILE A 63 9.47 7.32 -28.64
CA ILE A 63 9.89 5.92 -28.74
C ILE A 63 11.39 5.81 -29.05
N LYS A 64 11.90 6.64 -29.97
CA LYS A 64 13.34 6.70 -30.30
C LYS A 64 14.16 7.13 -29.09
N LEU A 65 13.77 8.21 -28.40
CA LEU A 65 14.47 8.71 -27.21
C LEU A 65 14.50 7.67 -26.07
N LEU A 66 13.39 6.94 -25.85
CA LEU A 66 13.34 5.84 -24.87
C LEU A 66 14.34 4.71 -25.23
N LYS A 67 14.42 4.33 -26.52
CA LYS A 67 15.39 3.33 -26.99
C LYS A 67 16.84 3.80 -26.86
N GLU A 68 17.09 5.10 -26.98
CA GLU A 68 18.38 5.73 -26.73
C GLU A 68 18.73 5.79 -25.22
N GLY A 69 17.83 5.36 -24.33
CA GLY A 69 18.05 5.32 -22.89
C GLY A 69 17.72 6.63 -22.16
N LYS A 70 16.93 7.52 -22.78
CA LYS A 70 16.43 8.72 -22.12
C LYS A 70 15.30 8.41 -21.14
N ILE A 71 15.15 9.27 -20.14
CA ILE A 71 14.04 9.23 -19.18
C ILE A 71 12.99 10.24 -19.62
N LEU A 72 11.77 9.78 -19.87
CA LEU A 72 10.67 10.64 -20.31
C LEU A 72 9.60 10.78 -19.21
N ALA A 73 9.07 11.99 -19.03
CA ALA A 73 7.83 12.20 -18.30
C ALA A 73 6.65 12.07 -19.28
N VAL A 74 5.78 11.07 -19.09
CA VAL A 74 4.65 10.77 -19.97
C VAL A 74 3.35 11.14 -19.26
N LYS A 75 2.54 12.04 -19.85
CA LYS A 75 1.23 12.40 -19.30
C LYS A 75 0.23 11.27 -19.47
N GLY A 76 -0.22 10.70 -18.36
CA GLY A 76 -1.21 9.63 -18.29
C GLY A 76 -2.64 10.16 -18.10
N LEU A 77 -3.52 9.29 -17.60
CA LEU A 77 -4.93 9.64 -17.32
C LEU A 77 -5.11 10.39 -15.99
N GLY A 78 -4.36 9.98 -14.97
CA GLY A 78 -4.45 10.49 -13.59
C GLY A 78 -3.23 11.25 -13.10
N GLY A 79 -2.21 11.42 -13.93
CA GLY A 79 -0.97 12.12 -13.60
C GLY A 79 0.14 11.77 -14.60
N PHE A 80 1.33 12.26 -14.35
CA PHE A 80 2.52 11.94 -15.15
C PHE A 80 3.20 10.65 -14.66
N HIS A 81 3.74 9.88 -15.58
CA HIS A 81 4.65 8.76 -15.31
C HIS A 81 6.07 9.13 -15.70
N LEU A 82 7.07 8.64 -14.97
CA LEU A 82 8.46 8.62 -15.42
C LEU A 82 8.72 7.27 -16.10
N ALA A 83 9.17 7.33 -17.34
CA ALA A 83 9.35 6.21 -18.24
C ALA A 83 10.79 6.05 -18.71
N CYS A 84 11.32 4.83 -18.65
CA CYS A 84 12.62 4.48 -19.19
C CYS A 84 12.72 2.98 -19.50
N ASP A 85 13.80 2.57 -20.17
CA ASP A 85 14.07 1.18 -20.51
C ASP A 85 14.44 0.35 -19.25
N PRO A 86 13.65 -0.68 -18.87
CA PRO A 86 13.89 -1.48 -17.67
C PRO A 86 14.96 -2.57 -17.87
N PHE A 87 15.48 -2.74 -19.08
CA PHE A 87 16.54 -3.72 -19.38
C PHE A 87 17.95 -3.12 -19.27
N LYS A 88 18.05 -1.80 -19.10
CA LYS A 88 19.31 -1.05 -19.00
C LYS A 88 19.57 -0.60 -17.57
N GLU A 89 20.48 -1.30 -16.88
CA GLU A 89 20.77 -1.07 -15.46
C GLU A 89 21.20 0.39 -15.19
N GLU A 90 22.04 0.96 -16.07
CA GLU A 90 22.52 2.33 -15.96
C GLU A 90 21.40 3.37 -16.05
N VAL A 91 20.40 3.13 -16.91
CA VAL A 91 19.25 4.02 -17.10
C VAL A 91 18.32 3.95 -15.89
N VAL A 92 18.05 2.74 -15.40
CA VAL A 92 17.20 2.55 -14.20
C VAL A 92 17.87 3.14 -12.96
N TRP A 93 19.19 2.96 -12.82
CA TRP A 93 19.95 3.55 -11.72
C TRP A 93 19.94 5.08 -11.78
N GLU A 94 20.10 5.67 -12.97
CA GLU A 94 20.02 7.12 -13.14
C GLU A 94 18.64 7.66 -12.77
N LEU A 95 17.56 6.95 -13.13
CA LEU A 95 16.20 7.30 -12.68
C LEU A 95 16.08 7.29 -11.15
N ARG A 96 16.64 6.27 -10.47
CA ARG A 96 16.64 6.22 -8.99
C ARG A 96 17.39 7.40 -8.40
N ARG A 97 18.60 7.66 -8.91
CA ARG A 97 19.47 8.73 -8.45
C ARG A 97 18.80 10.10 -8.58
N ARG A 98 18.11 10.36 -9.69
CA ARG A 98 17.41 11.63 -9.90
C ARG A 98 16.12 11.75 -9.09
N LYS A 99 15.40 10.65 -8.87
CA LYS A 99 14.13 10.61 -8.11
C LYS A 99 14.32 10.57 -6.58
N TRP A 100 15.55 10.32 -6.12
CA TRP A 100 15.89 10.09 -4.71
C TRP A 100 15.10 8.91 -4.14
N ARG A 101 15.06 7.81 -4.91
CA ARG A 101 14.34 6.59 -4.55
C ARG A 101 15.29 5.41 -4.54
N GLU A 102 15.88 5.15 -3.38
CA GLU A 102 16.92 4.13 -3.21
C GLU A 102 16.40 2.72 -3.52
N ASP A 103 15.52 2.16 -2.69
CA ASP A 103 15.17 0.73 -2.80
C ASP A 103 13.72 0.43 -3.22
N LYS A 104 12.79 1.38 -3.08
CA LYS A 104 11.36 1.11 -3.33
C LYS A 104 11.15 0.68 -4.80
N PRO A 105 10.50 -0.47 -5.08
CA PRO A 105 10.40 -0.99 -6.45
C PRO A 105 9.72 -0.04 -7.44
N PHE A 106 10.11 -0.13 -8.71
CA PHE A 106 9.44 0.53 -9.82
C PHE A 106 8.37 -0.36 -10.44
N ALA A 107 7.27 0.26 -10.86
CA ALA A 107 6.26 -0.42 -11.66
C ALA A 107 6.71 -0.49 -13.13
N LEU A 108 6.36 -1.58 -13.78
CA LEU A 108 6.63 -1.86 -15.19
C LEU A 108 5.31 -1.86 -15.96
N MET A 109 5.31 -1.28 -17.15
CA MET A 109 4.25 -1.46 -18.13
C MET A 109 4.74 -2.41 -19.23
N CYS A 110 4.05 -3.52 -19.44
CA CYS A 110 4.36 -4.50 -20.48
C CYS A 110 3.39 -4.36 -21.65
N LYS A 111 3.86 -4.49 -22.88
CA LYS A 111 3.05 -4.35 -24.10
C LYS A 111 1.77 -5.19 -24.07
N ASN A 112 1.88 -6.45 -23.67
CA ASN A 112 0.83 -7.46 -23.70
C ASN A 112 1.14 -8.59 -22.70
N LEU A 113 0.24 -9.57 -22.60
CA LEU A 113 0.38 -10.70 -21.68
C LEU A 113 1.54 -11.62 -22.03
N GLU A 114 1.88 -11.74 -23.32
CA GLU A 114 2.98 -12.58 -23.78
C GLU A 114 4.29 -12.10 -23.16
N VAL A 115 4.54 -10.79 -23.18
CA VAL A 115 5.72 -10.20 -22.50
C VAL A 115 5.64 -10.44 -20.98
N VAL A 116 4.47 -10.29 -20.34
CA VAL A 116 4.34 -10.57 -18.90
C VAL A 116 4.72 -12.02 -18.57
N LYS A 117 4.26 -12.98 -19.38
CA LYS A 117 4.55 -14.42 -19.22
C LYS A 117 6.02 -14.73 -19.44
N GLU A 118 6.76 -13.96 -20.22
CA GLU A 118 8.21 -14.10 -20.35
C GLU A 118 8.97 -13.58 -19.12
N LEU A 119 8.52 -12.47 -18.53
CA LEU A 119 9.21 -11.81 -17.42
C LEU A 119 8.85 -12.39 -16.04
N CYS A 120 7.62 -12.87 -15.87
CA CYS A 120 7.05 -13.26 -14.58
C CYS A 120 6.34 -14.61 -14.64
N PHE A 121 6.17 -15.24 -13.47
CA PHE A 121 5.19 -16.31 -13.30
C PHE A 121 3.80 -15.68 -13.21
N LEU A 122 2.88 -16.14 -14.06
CA LEU A 122 1.53 -15.59 -14.17
C LEU A 122 0.50 -16.68 -13.88
N GLU A 123 -0.32 -16.45 -12.86
CA GLU A 123 -1.47 -17.28 -12.52
C GLU A 123 -2.78 -16.70 -13.07
N GLU A 124 -3.83 -17.52 -13.10
CA GLU A 124 -5.12 -17.14 -13.71
C GLU A 124 -5.75 -15.89 -13.08
N GLY A 125 -5.70 -15.77 -11.74
CA GLY A 125 -6.24 -14.60 -11.04
C GLY A 125 -5.51 -13.31 -11.42
N ALA A 126 -4.18 -13.39 -11.57
CA ALA A 126 -3.37 -12.25 -11.99
C ALA A 126 -3.60 -11.87 -13.46
N GLU A 127 -3.75 -12.86 -14.34
CA GLU A 127 -4.09 -12.64 -15.76
C GLU A 127 -5.41 -11.88 -15.90
N LYS A 128 -6.45 -12.30 -15.15
CA LYS A 128 -7.76 -11.62 -15.11
C LYS A 128 -7.65 -10.17 -14.67
N LEU A 129 -6.84 -9.88 -13.65
CA LEU A 129 -6.64 -8.52 -13.16
C LEU A 129 -5.88 -7.65 -14.18
N LEU A 130 -4.81 -8.17 -14.79
CA LEU A 130 -4.07 -7.44 -15.83
C LEU A 130 -4.94 -7.11 -17.05
N LEU A 131 -5.83 -8.03 -17.45
CA LEU A 131 -6.78 -7.85 -18.56
C LEU A 131 -8.01 -7.02 -18.21
N SER A 132 -8.27 -6.78 -16.93
CA SER A 132 -9.42 -5.99 -16.48
C SER A 132 -9.39 -4.58 -17.07
N LYS A 133 -10.56 -3.95 -17.20
CA LYS A 133 -10.66 -2.55 -17.66
C LYS A 133 -9.95 -1.59 -16.71
N GLU A 134 -9.81 -1.98 -15.43
CA GLU A 134 -9.14 -1.21 -14.39
C GLU A 134 -7.62 -1.17 -14.58
N ARG A 135 -7.02 -2.16 -15.26
CA ARG A 135 -5.57 -2.23 -15.59
C ARG A 135 -4.65 -1.87 -14.41
N PRO A 136 -4.77 -2.53 -13.24
CA PRO A 136 -3.94 -2.23 -12.08
C PRO A 136 -2.49 -2.70 -12.29
N ILE A 137 -1.60 -2.24 -11.40
CA ILE A 137 -0.30 -2.85 -11.18
C ILE A 137 -0.52 -4.13 -10.35
N VAL A 138 -0.12 -5.26 -10.90
CA VAL A 138 -0.15 -6.57 -10.26
C VAL A 138 1.28 -6.98 -9.90
N ILE A 139 1.52 -7.29 -8.63
CA ILE A 139 2.83 -7.74 -8.14
C ILE A 139 2.96 -9.24 -8.42
N LEU A 140 3.94 -9.63 -9.23
CA LEU A 140 4.16 -10.99 -9.71
C LEU A 140 5.55 -11.48 -9.37
N LYS A 141 5.71 -12.79 -9.16
CA LYS A 141 7.02 -13.41 -8.97
C LYS A 141 7.83 -13.31 -10.27
N ARG A 142 9.02 -12.73 -10.20
CA ARG A 142 9.90 -12.59 -11.37
C ARG A 142 10.51 -13.93 -11.76
N LYS A 143 10.71 -14.15 -13.05
CA LYS A 143 11.52 -15.27 -13.55
C LYS A 143 13.01 -14.92 -13.45
N PRO A 144 13.90 -15.89 -13.18
CA PRO A 144 15.34 -15.66 -13.23
C PRO A 144 15.82 -15.13 -14.60
N SER A 145 15.15 -15.55 -15.68
CA SER A 145 15.44 -15.16 -17.06
C SER A 145 14.77 -13.84 -17.49
N SER A 146 14.25 -13.02 -16.58
CA SER A 146 13.48 -11.83 -16.95
C SER A 146 14.29 -10.78 -17.72
N GLY A 147 15.62 -10.74 -17.55
CA GLY A 147 16.49 -9.71 -18.15
C GLY A 147 16.26 -8.30 -17.59
N ILE A 148 15.31 -8.12 -16.66
CA ILE A 148 15.03 -6.83 -16.02
C ILE A 148 16.20 -6.47 -15.10
N ALA A 149 16.66 -5.23 -15.24
CA ALA A 149 17.68 -4.59 -14.43
C ALA A 149 17.41 -4.84 -12.92
N PRO A 150 18.38 -5.37 -12.14
CA PRO A 150 18.25 -5.53 -10.69
C PRO A 150 17.77 -4.25 -9.99
N SER A 151 18.19 -3.08 -10.48
CA SER A 151 17.73 -1.80 -9.94
C SER A 151 16.24 -1.53 -10.13
N VAL A 152 15.46 -2.28 -10.92
CA VAL A 152 14.00 -2.08 -10.96
C VAL A 152 13.35 -2.44 -9.61
N ALA A 153 13.82 -3.51 -8.96
CA ALA A 153 13.32 -3.97 -7.67
C ALA A 153 14.47 -4.58 -6.82
N PRO A 154 15.32 -3.73 -6.22
CA PRO A 154 16.48 -4.16 -5.44
C PRO A 154 16.10 -5.12 -4.30
N GLY A 155 16.79 -6.25 -4.21
CA GLY A 155 16.55 -7.25 -3.17
C GLY A 155 15.21 -7.99 -3.26
N GLN A 156 14.41 -7.78 -4.32
CA GLN A 156 13.08 -8.36 -4.47
C GLN A 156 13.03 -9.49 -5.50
N ASN A 157 12.23 -10.51 -5.18
CA ASN A 157 11.91 -11.62 -6.09
C ASN A 157 10.58 -11.41 -6.83
N THR A 158 10.01 -10.20 -6.77
CA THR A 158 8.77 -9.81 -7.46
C THR A 158 8.94 -8.55 -8.29
N LEU A 159 8.05 -8.35 -9.26
CA LEU A 159 7.93 -7.17 -10.10
C LEU A 159 6.48 -6.68 -10.08
N GLY A 160 6.28 -5.37 -9.96
CA GLY A 160 4.97 -4.75 -10.18
C GLY A 160 4.74 -4.52 -11.66
N VAL A 161 3.74 -5.16 -12.25
CA VAL A 161 3.49 -5.14 -13.71
C VAL A 161 2.07 -4.63 -14.00
N MET A 162 1.92 -3.76 -14.99
CA MET A 162 0.63 -3.37 -15.56
C MET A 162 0.65 -3.47 -17.08
N LEU A 163 -0.53 -3.40 -17.69
CA LEU A 163 -0.71 -3.33 -19.15
C LEU A 163 -1.12 -1.90 -19.58
N PRO A 164 -0.86 -1.51 -20.83
CA PRO A 164 -1.35 -0.26 -21.40
C PRO A 164 -2.84 -0.06 -21.17
N TYR A 165 -3.21 1.15 -20.74
CA TYR A 165 -4.59 1.49 -20.36
C TYR A 165 -5.09 2.79 -21.00
N THR A 166 -4.26 3.47 -21.80
CA THR A 166 -4.66 4.60 -22.64
C THR A 166 -4.16 4.36 -24.07
N PRO A 167 -4.78 4.99 -25.09
CA PRO A 167 -4.26 4.92 -26.46
C PRO A 167 -2.81 5.38 -26.57
N LEU A 168 -2.41 6.43 -25.85
CA LEU A 168 -1.02 6.90 -25.82
C LEU A 168 -0.06 5.82 -25.34
N HIS A 169 -0.43 5.09 -24.27
CA HIS A 169 0.37 3.96 -23.81
C HIS A 169 0.48 2.87 -24.87
N HIS A 170 -0.62 2.52 -25.55
CA HIS A 170 -0.55 1.51 -26.62
C HIS A 170 0.39 1.90 -27.74
N LEU A 171 0.35 3.17 -28.18
CA LEU A 171 1.21 3.69 -29.25
C LEU A 171 2.69 3.69 -28.82
N LEU A 172 3.00 3.96 -27.54
CA LEU A 172 4.39 3.88 -27.03
C LEU A 172 5.02 2.48 -27.12
N PHE A 173 4.23 1.41 -27.26
CA PHE A 173 4.74 0.04 -27.45
C PHE A 173 4.87 -0.36 -28.94
N GLU A 174 4.77 0.60 -29.85
CA GLU A 174 5.12 0.41 -31.26
C GLU A 174 6.65 0.34 -31.45
N ASP A 175 7.08 0.08 -32.68
CA ASP A 175 8.48 -0.07 -33.09
C ASP A 175 9.33 -0.99 -32.20
N GLY A 176 8.73 -2.02 -31.59
CA GLY A 176 9.46 -3.07 -30.87
C GLY A 176 9.76 -2.80 -29.39
N ILE A 177 9.23 -1.72 -28.78
CA ILE A 177 9.26 -1.61 -27.30
C ILE A 177 8.39 -2.70 -26.70
N ARG A 178 8.91 -3.40 -25.69
CA ARG A 178 8.24 -4.56 -25.05
C ARG A 178 7.83 -4.28 -23.61
N CYS A 179 8.66 -3.55 -22.87
CA CYS A 179 8.46 -3.21 -21.47
C CYS A 179 9.07 -1.84 -21.20
N LEU A 180 8.44 -1.05 -20.33
CA LEU A 180 8.94 0.24 -19.84
C LEU A 180 8.80 0.29 -18.32
N VAL A 181 9.75 0.92 -17.63
CA VAL A 181 9.46 1.48 -16.31
C VAL A 181 8.33 2.51 -16.48
N MET A 182 7.33 2.50 -15.60
CA MET A 182 6.24 3.47 -15.56
C MET A 182 5.91 3.77 -14.10
N THR A 183 6.78 4.55 -13.44
CA THR A 183 6.60 4.97 -12.04
C THR A 183 5.91 6.32 -11.96
N SER A 184 5.31 6.67 -10.82
CA SER A 184 4.67 7.98 -10.62
C SER A 184 5.65 9.14 -10.88
N GLY A 185 5.18 10.20 -11.53
CA GLY A 185 5.92 11.44 -11.76
C GLY A 185 5.89 12.32 -10.51
N ASN A 186 6.77 12.04 -9.56
CA ASN A 186 6.96 12.77 -8.31
C ASN A 186 8.38 12.60 -7.79
N ILE A 187 8.81 13.51 -6.92
CA ILE A 187 9.94 13.30 -6.01
C ILE A 187 9.41 12.42 -4.85
N SER A 188 10.26 11.58 -4.26
CA SER A 188 9.87 10.52 -3.32
C SER A 188 8.73 10.90 -2.36
N ASP A 189 7.69 10.05 -2.33
CA ASP A 189 6.53 10.09 -1.43
C ASP A 189 5.62 11.34 -1.47
N GLU A 190 5.90 12.33 -2.33
CA GLU A 190 4.94 13.40 -2.67
C GLU A 190 3.79 12.88 -3.56
N PRO A 191 2.65 13.58 -3.70
CA PRO A 191 1.61 13.18 -4.64
C PRO A 191 2.05 13.30 -6.10
N ILE A 192 1.47 12.47 -6.97
CA ILE A 192 1.75 12.49 -8.42
C ILE A 192 1.44 13.86 -9.04
N ALA A 193 2.40 14.40 -9.80
CA ALA A 193 2.17 15.62 -10.58
C ALA A 193 1.13 15.34 -11.67
N TYR A 194 0.18 16.25 -11.86
CA TYR A 194 -0.91 16.07 -12.84
C TYR A 194 -1.22 17.32 -13.66
N LYS A 195 -0.87 18.51 -13.14
CA LYS A 195 -0.91 19.75 -13.92
C LYS A 195 0.37 19.89 -14.73
N ASP A 196 0.27 20.43 -15.94
CA ASP A 196 1.41 20.52 -16.86
C ASP A 196 2.55 21.37 -16.31
N GLN A 197 2.24 22.56 -15.80
CA GLN A 197 3.23 23.46 -15.21
C GLN A 197 3.92 22.86 -13.97
N GLU A 198 3.13 22.24 -13.09
CA GLU A 198 3.64 21.53 -11.90
C GLU A 198 4.59 20.38 -12.29
N ALA A 199 4.24 19.62 -13.34
CA ALA A 199 5.05 18.52 -13.82
C ALA A 199 6.39 19.01 -14.38
N LEU A 200 6.42 20.11 -15.14
CA LEU A 200 7.66 20.72 -15.63
C LEU A 200 8.55 21.19 -14.47
N GLU A 201 7.98 21.92 -13.51
CA GLU A 201 8.72 22.44 -12.34
C GLU A 201 9.33 21.32 -11.49
N ARG A 202 8.54 20.27 -11.18
CA ARG A 202 8.95 19.18 -10.29
C ARG A 202 9.80 18.12 -10.99
N LEU A 203 9.50 17.81 -12.25
CA LEU A 203 10.10 16.66 -12.93
C LEU A 203 11.20 17.03 -13.91
N SER A 204 11.41 18.32 -14.23
CA SER A 204 12.53 18.74 -15.10
C SER A 204 13.86 18.25 -14.54
N LYS A 205 14.05 18.23 -13.22
CA LYS A 205 15.28 17.69 -12.61
C LYS A 205 15.48 16.18 -12.82
N ILE A 206 14.44 15.45 -13.22
CA ILE A 206 14.41 14.00 -13.36
C ILE A 206 14.35 13.56 -14.81
N ALA A 207 13.32 13.99 -15.54
CA ALA A 207 13.10 13.63 -16.93
C ALA A 207 13.98 14.45 -17.87
N ASP A 208 14.45 13.81 -18.94
CA ASP A 208 15.15 14.48 -20.04
C ASP A 208 14.15 15.18 -20.99
N PHE A 209 12.95 14.62 -21.15
CA PHE A 209 11.90 15.12 -22.05
C PHE A 209 10.50 14.86 -21.49
N PHE A 210 9.49 15.55 -22.01
CA PHE A 210 8.09 15.40 -21.62
C PHE A 210 7.21 15.07 -22.82
N LEU A 211 6.56 13.90 -22.81
CA LEU A 211 5.51 13.56 -23.77
C LEU A 211 4.15 13.87 -23.13
N THR A 212 3.50 14.94 -23.58
CA THR A 212 2.29 15.47 -22.95
C THR A 212 1.16 15.72 -23.95
N HIS A 213 0.03 16.21 -23.46
CA HIS A 213 -1.13 16.58 -24.28
C HIS A 213 -1.94 17.71 -23.64
N ASN A 214 -2.68 18.46 -24.47
CA ASN A 214 -3.46 19.62 -24.02
C ASN A 214 -4.81 19.28 -23.37
N ARG A 215 -5.18 18.00 -23.18
CA ARG A 215 -6.31 17.65 -22.30
C ARG A 215 -5.87 17.78 -20.83
N PRO A 216 -6.48 18.67 -20.03
CA PRO A 216 -6.12 18.78 -18.62
C PRO A 216 -6.58 17.54 -17.84
N ILE A 217 -5.86 17.24 -16.76
CA ILE A 217 -6.27 16.25 -15.77
C ILE A 217 -6.92 17.03 -14.64
N TRP A 218 -8.19 16.73 -14.32
CA TRP A 218 -8.93 17.46 -13.30
C TRP A 218 -8.56 17.04 -11.88
N MET A 219 -8.34 15.75 -11.69
CA MET A 219 -8.04 15.14 -10.40
C MET A 219 -6.92 14.14 -10.58
N ARG A 220 -5.91 14.24 -9.71
CA ARG A 220 -4.84 13.26 -9.65
C ARG A 220 -5.38 11.89 -9.22
N CYS A 221 -4.79 10.82 -9.74
CA CYS A 221 -5.19 9.48 -9.38
C CYS A 221 -4.03 8.50 -9.64
N ASP A 222 -3.41 8.04 -8.57
CA ASP A 222 -2.37 7.00 -8.62
C ASP A 222 -2.89 5.69 -9.22
N ASP A 223 -1.98 4.91 -9.79
CA ASP A 223 -2.26 3.54 -10.19
C ASP A 223 -2.62 2.67 -8.97
N SER A 224 -3.66 1.84 -9.10
CA SER A 224 -3.96 0.82 -8.10
C SER A 224 -2.90 -0.28 -8.11
N VAL A 225 -2.55 -0.80 -6.94
CA VAL A 225 -1.52 -1.84 -6.77
C VAL A 225 -2.11 -2.99 -5.97
N MET A 226 -1.88 -4.23 -6.42
CA MET A 226 -2.39 -5.42 -5.75
C MET A 226 -1.51 -6.65 -5.98
N LYS A 227 -1.62 -7.60 -5.06
CA LYS A 227 -1.27 -9.01 -5.25
C LYS A 227 -2.55 -9.81 -5.50
N VAL A 228 -2.42 -11.10 -5.79
CA VAL A 228 -3.53 -12.04 -5.84
C VAL A 228 -3.41 -13.00 -4.67
N PHE A 229 -4.53 -13.30 -4.03
CA PHE A 229 -4.63 -14.30 -2.97
C PHE A 229 -5.89 -15.12 -3.18
N LYS A 230 -5.75 -16.46 -3.28
CA LYS A 230 -6.86 -17.39 -3.58
C LYS A 230 -7.76 -16.93 -4.74
N GLY A 231 -7.13 -16.43 -5.82
CA GLY A 231 -7.83 -15.94 -7.03
C GLY A 231 -8.55 -14.61 -6.88
N LYS A 232 -8.45 -13.93 -5.73
CA LYS A 232 -9.04 -12.61 -5.47
C LYS A 232 -7.95 -11.53 -5.34
N PRO A 233 -8.26 -10.26 -5.63
CA PRO A 233 -7.31 -9.17 -5.44
C PRO A 233 -7.03 -8.93 -3.95
N LEU A 234 -5.76 -8.81 -3.59
CA LEU A 234 -5.31 -8.29 -2.31
C LEU A 234 -4.71 -6.91 -2.55
N PHE A 235 -5.44 -5.86 -2.17
CA PHE A 235 -5.01 -4.49 -2.44
C PHE A 235 -3.80 -4.11 -1.57
N PHE A 236 -2.86 -3.42 -2.20
CA PHE A 236 -1.83 -2.63 -1.54
C PHE A 236 -2.17 -1.14 -1.60
N ARG A 237 -2.83 -0.74 -2.69
CA ARG A 237 -3.31 0.60 -2.97
C ARG A 237 -4.57 0.54 -3.82
N ARG A 238 -5.66 1.15 -3.34
CA ARG A 238 -6.91 1.31 -4.10
C ARG A 238 -7.02 2.74 -4.63
N SER A 239 -7.03 2.91 -5.95
CA SER A 239 -7.05 4.22 -6.60
C SER A 239 -7.65 4.11 -8.01
N ARG A 240 -6.86 4.34 -9.08
CA ARG A 240 -7.32 4.32 -10.49
C ARG A 240 -8.05 3.03 -10.83
N GLY A 241 -9.17 3.17 -11.56
CA GLY A 241 -10.02 2.07 -12.00
C GLY A 241 -11.08 1.65 -10.97
N TYR A 242 -10.83 1.90 -9.68
CA TYR A 242 -11.73 1.50 -8.59
C TYR A 242 -12.47 2.68 -7.97
N VAL A 243 -11.88 3.86 -7.95
CA VAL A 243 -12.50 5.07 -7.39
C VAL A 243 -13.28 5.79 -8.49
N PRO A 244 -14.51 6.29 -8.22
CA PRO A 244 -15.22 6.37 -6.93
C PRO A 244 -16.27 5.24 -6.73
N LYS A 245 -16.04 4.02 -7.22
CA LYS A 245 -17.00 2.92 -7.03
C LYS A 245 -17.18 2.66 -5.52
N PRO A 246 -18.42 2.69 -5.00
CA PRO A 246 -18.65 2.52 -3.57
C PRO A 246 -18.54 1.06 -3.11
N ILE A 247 -18.44 0.88 -1.80
CA ILE A 247 -18.71 -0.36 -1.10
C ILE A 247 -20.09 -0.28 -0.46
N PHE A 248 -20.91 -1.32 -0.61
CA PHE A 248 -22.19 -1.42 0.09
C PHE A 248 -21.97 -1.70 1.58
N LEU A 249 -22.60 -0.90 2.45
CA LEU A 249 -22.58 -1.02 3.90
C LEU A 249 -23.97 -1.40 4.43
N LYS A 250 -24.12 -2.65 4.88
CA LYS A 250 -25.38 -3.18 5.40
C LYS A 250 -25.80 -2.54 6.72
N GLY A 251 -26.69 -1.56 6.71
CA GLY A 251 -27.19 -0.92 7.94
C GLY A 251 -26.50 0.40 8.29
N ALA A 252 -25.78 1.01 7.34
CA ALA A 252 -25.39 2.41 7.41
C ALA A 252 -26.64 3.32 7.39
N LYS A 253 -26.70 4.28 8.32
CA LYS A 253 -27.86 5.17 8.54
C LYS A 253 -27.50 6.66 8.50
N ARG A 254 -26.24 7.01 8.75
CA ARG A 254 -25.75 8.40 8.77
C ARG A 254 -24.78 8.67 7.63
N ASN A 255 -24.74 9.93 7.21
CA ASN A 255 -23.71 10.42 6.30
C ASN A 255 -22.50 10.82 7.14
N VAL A 256 -21.40 10.09 7.03
CA VAL A 256 -20.18 10.32 7.81
C VAL A 256 -19.02 10.60 6.87
N LEU A 257 -18.07 11.40 7.35
CA LEU A 257 -16.75 11.54 6.74
C LEU A 257 -15.73 10.89 7.68
N ALA A 258 -15.25 9.72 7.29
CA ALA A 258 -14.16 9.03 7.94
C ALA A 258 -12.83 9.47 7.33
N LEU A 259 -11.92 9.98 8.15
CA LEU A 259 -10.74 10.72 7.70
C LEU A 259 -9.51 9.84 7.48
N GLY A 260 -9.56 8.56 7.87
CA GLY A 260 -8.49 7.59 7.72
C GLY A 260 -7.41 7.69 8.79
N ALA A 261 -6.31 7.00 8.55
CA ALA A 261 -5.05 7.11 9.30
C ALA A 261 -4.13 8.18 8.67
N GLU A 262 -2.91 8.36 9.17
CA GLU A 262 -1.92 9.29 8.61
C GLU A 262 -1.19 8.69 7.40
N LEU A 263 -0.69 7.45 7.54
CA LEU A 263 0.04 6.77 6.49
C LEU A 263 -0.90 6.18 5.44
N LYS A 264 -0.47 6.21 4.17
CA LYS A 264 -1.20 5.64 3.03
C LYS A 264 -2.68 6.04 2.97
N ASN A 265 -2.98 7.25 3.44
CA ASN A 265 -4.31 7.75 3.74
C ASN A 265 -5.30 7.56 2.59
N THR A 266 -6.52 7.20 2.99
CA THR A 266 -7.75 7.43 2.25
C THR A 266 -8.77 8.01 3.22
N PHE A 267 -9.69 8.84 2.73
CA PHE A 267 -10.91 9.17 3.46
C PHE A 267 -12.10 8.41 2.85
N CYS A 268 -13.21 8.35 3.58
CA CYS A 268 -14.43 7.70 3.13
C CYS A 268 -15.66 8.54 3.49
N ILE A 269 -16.53 8.78 2.51
CA ILE A 269 -17.83 9.44 2.72
C ILE A 269 -18.94 8.41 2.58
N THR A 270 -19.87 8.35 3.55
CA THR A 270 -21.08 7.53 3.39
C THR A 270 -22.25 8.33 2.83
N ARG A 271 -23.05 7.67 1.99
CA ARG A 271 -24.33 8.16 1.49
C ARG A 271 -25.33 7.02 1.42
N GLY A 272 -26.35 7.06 2.27
CA GLY A 272 -27.27 5.93 2.43
C GLY A 272 -26.50 4.65 2.79
N SER A 273 -26.71 3.57 2.04
CA SER A 273 -26.04 2.28 2.28
C SER A 273 -24.71 2.11 1.55
N TYR A 274 -24.04 3.20 1.16
CA TYR A 274 -22.81 3.14 0.38
C TYR A 274 -21.69 3.95 1.04
N ALA A 275 -20.49 3.39 1.04
CA ALA A 275 -19.23 4.00 1.43
C ALA A 275 -18.37 4.30 0.20
N PHE A 276 -18.04 5.56 0.00
CA PHE A 276 -17.23 6.05 -1.11
C PHE A 276 -15.83 6.40 -0.60
N LEU A 277 -14.90 5.46 -0.75
CA LEU A 277 -13.49 5.73 -0.46
C LEU A 277 -12.90 6.65 -1.51
N SER A 278 -12.01 7.54 -1.07
CA SER A 278 -11.16 8.34 -1.92
C SER A 278 -10.17 7.47 -2.70
N HIS A 279 -9.48 8.09 -3.66
CA HIS A 279 -8.22 7.53 -4.13
C HIS A 279 -7.17 7.59 -3.04
N HIS A 280 -6.09 6.83 -3.21
CA HIS A 280 -4.93 6.91 -2.34
C HIS A 280 -4.39 8.34 -2.35
N ILE A 281 -4.39 8.96 -1.18
CA ILE A 281 -3.90 10.33 -1.00
C ILE A 281 -2.38 10.31 -0.79
N GLY A 282 -1.89 9.37 0.03
CA GLY A 282 -0.47 9.25 0.35
C GLY A 282 -0.22 9.39 1.84
N ASP A 283 0.98 9.79 2.20
CA ASP A 283 1.35 10.11 3.59
C ASP A 283 1.02 11.57 3.89
N LEU A 284 0.16 11.81 4.90
CA LEU A 284 -0.35 13.15 5.17
C LEU A 284 0.70 14.10 5.76
N GLU A 285 1.80 13.63 6.34
CA GLU A 285 2.80 14.48 7.01
C GLU A 285 3.37 15.58 6.10
N ASN A 286 3.38 15.34 4.79
CA ASN A 286 3.78 16.31 3.78
C ASN A 286 2.66 17.34 3.49
N TYR A 287 3.01 18.63 3.46
CA TYR A 287 2.07 19.72 3.23
C TYR A 287 1.32 19.59 1.89
N GLU A 288 2.01 19.25 0.80
CA GLU A 288 1.41 19.03 -0.51
C GLU A 288 0.39 17.87 -0.50
N THR A 289 0.66 16.81 0.28
CA THR A 289 -0.28 15.70 0.46
C THR A 289 -1.49 16.11 1.31
N PHE A 290 -1.29 16.83 2.40
CA PHE A 290 -2.40 17.33 3.23
C PHE A 290 -3.30 18.31 2.45
N ARG A 291 -2.73 19.20 1.64
CA ARG A 291 -3.50 20.07 0.73
C ARG A 291 -4.32 19.24 -0.27
N SER A 292 -3.72 18.20 -0.83
CA SER A 292 -4.40 17.27 -1.73
C SER A 292 -5.55 16.52 -1.05
N PHE A 293 -5.40 16.18 0.22
CA PHE A 293 -6.45 15.60 1.05
C PHE A 293 -7.65 16.55 1.17
N GLU A 294 -7.43 17.81 1.56
CA GLU A 294 -8.49 18.81 1.73
C GLU A 294 -9.28 19.03 0.42
N GLU A 295 -8.55 19.21 -0.69
CA GLU A 295 -9.15 19.41 -2.02
C GLU A 295 -9.99 18.21 -2.46
N ALA A 296 -9.51 17.00 -2.19
CA ALA A 296 -10.22 15.77 -2.52
C ALA A 296 -11.48 15.58 -1.66
N VAL A 297 -11.44 15.90 -0.36
CA VAL A 297 -12.62 15.86 0.53
C VAL A 297 -13.72 16.78 -0.02
N GLU A 298 -13.38 18.04 -0.31
CA GLU A 298 -14.33 19.01 -0.84
C GLU A 298 -14.88 18.62 -2.22
N HIS A 299 -14.03 18.03 -3.07
CA HIS A 299 -14.48 17.49 -4.35
C HIS A 299 -15.49 16.36 -4.16
N PHE A 300 -15.22 15.40 -3.26
CA PHE A 300 -16.10 14.26 -3.03
C PHE A 300 -17.43 14.67 -2.42
N LYS A 301 -17.45 15.63 -1.48
CA LYS A 301 -18.68 16.22 -0.94
C LYS A 301 -19.58 16.77 -2.05
N LYS A 302 -18.99 17.56 -2.97
CA LYS A 302 -19.70 18.13 -4.14
C LYS A 302 -20.17 17.06 -5.12
N LEU A 303 -19.29 16.11 -5.45
CA LEU A 303 -19.57 15.01 -6.37
C LEU A 303 -20.74 14.15 -5.88
N LEU A 304 -20.73 13.81 -4.59
CA LEU A 304 -21.72 12.94 -3.97
C LEU A 304 -22.95 13.70 -3.48
N ARG A 305 -22.91 15.04 -3.43
CA ARG A 305 -23.95 15.90 -2.86
C ARG A 305 -24.28 15.49 -1.43
N VAL A 306 -23.25 15.39 -0.60
CA VAL A 306 -23.33 14.98 0.80
C VAL A 306 -22.66 16.01 1.68
N GLU A 307 -23.38 16.45 2.71
CA GLU A 307 -22.79 17.11 3.87
C GLU A 307 -22.69 16.09 5.01
N PRO A 308 -21.48 15.82 5.55
CA PRO A 308 -21.30 14.89 6.66
C PRO A 308 -21.99 15.39 7.95
N GLU A 309 -22.67 14.48 8.63
CA GLU A 309 -23.32 14.69 9.92
C GLU A 309 -22.37 14.39 11.10
N LEU A 310 -21.32 13.60 10.83
CA LEU A 310 -20.36 13.11 11.82
C LEU A 310 -18.99 12.89 11.15
N LEU A 311 -17.93 13.34 11.81
CA LEU A 311 -16.55 13.06 11.44
C LEU A 311 -16.01 11.90 12.25
N ILE A 312 -15.37 10.93 11.61
CA ILE A 312 -14.67 9.84 12.29
C ILE A 312 -13.18 9.98 12.02
N HIS A 313 -12.37 9.92 13.07
CA HIS A 313 -10.91 10.03 12.96
C HIS A 313 -10.22 9.00 13.85
N ASP A 314 -8.93 8.80 13.62
CA ASP A 314 -8.11 7.92 14.45
C ASP A 314 -8.01 8.45 15.89
N LEU A 315 -7.76 7.56 16.85
CA LEU A 315 -7.53 7.92 18.24
C LEU A 315 -6.23 8.72 18.43
N HIS A 316 -5.26 8.59 17.50
CA HIS A 316 -4.00 9.31 17.58
C HIS A 316 -4.22 10.84 17.56
N PRO A 317 -3.80 11.58 18.60
CA PRO A 317 -4.11 12.99 18.74
C PRO A 317 -3.37 13.89 17.74
N ASP A 318 -2.16 13.49 17.32
CA ASP A 318 -1.30 14.32 16.48
C ASP A 318 -1.46 14.12 14.97
N TYR A 319 -2.21 13.12 14.51
CA TYR A 319 -2.40 12.89 13.08
C TYR A 319 -3.01 14.13 12.42
N LEU A 320 -2.53 14.52 11.24
CA LEU A 320 -3.11 15.64 10.52
C LEU A 320 -4.58 15.41 10.15
N SER A 321 -4.97 14.15 9.92
CA SER A 321 -6.39 13.76 9.75
C SER A 321 -7.21 14.01 11.02
N THR A 322 -6.66 13.74 12.21
CA THR A 322 -7.30 14.06 13.49
C THR A 322 -7.41 15.57 13.68
N ARG A 323 -6.34 16.33 13.43
CA ARG A 323 -6.36 17.80 13.51
C ARG A 323 -7.39 18.42 12.58
N TYR A 324 -7.50 17.91 11.35
CA TYR A 324 -8.57 18.31 10.42
C TYR A 324 -9.96 18.14 11.06
N ALA A 325 -10.22 17.04 11.77
CA ALA A 325 -11.50 16.81 12.44
C ALA A 325 -11.78 17.78 13.59
N LEU A 326 -10.73 18.14 14.34
CA LEU A 326 -10.81 19.04 15.49
C LEU A 326 -11.12 20.49 15.07
N GLU A 327 -10.64 20.90 13.88
CA GLU A 327 -10.85 22.24 13.34
C GLU A 327 -12.25 22.46 12.73
N LYS A 328 -13.05 21.40 12.53
CA LYS A 328 -14.41 21.53 11.98
C LYS A 328 -15.46 21.64 13.08
N ASP A 329 -16.49 22.42 12.79
CA ASP A 329 -17.72 22.53 13.57
C ASP A 329 -18.75 21.46 13.17
N ILE A 330 -18.32 20.20 13.19
CA ILE A 330 -19.14 19.01 12.92
C ILE A 330 -18.90 18.05 14.08
N PRO A 331 -19.94 17.37 14.62
CA PRO A 331 -19.75 16.32 15.61
C PRO A 331 -18.65 15.34 15.18
N ARG A 332 -17.86 14.85 16.12
CA ARG A 332 -16.72 13.98 15.85
C ARG A 332 -16.61 12.82 16.83
N LEU A 333 -16.04 11.71 16.36
CA LEU A 333 -15.80 10.51 17.14
C LEU A 333 -14.42 9.95 16.81
N ALA A 334 -13.59 9.79 17.84
CA ALA A 334 -12.33 9.08 17.74
C ALA A 334 -12.59 7.56 17.77
N ILE A 335 -11.84 6.80 16.99
CA ILE A 335 -11.88 5.33 17.02
C ILE A 335 -10.47 4.76 17.03
N GLN A 336 -10.29 3.70 17.82
CA GLN A 336 -9.01 3.01 17.93
C GLN A 336 -8.60 2.38 16.58
N HIS A 337 -7.33 2.54 16.23
CA HIS A 337 -6.76 2.16 14.93
C HIS A 337 -6.96 0.68 14.55
N HIS A 338 -6.64 -0.23 15.47
CA HIS A 338 -6.73 -1.68 15.24
C HIS A 338 -8.18 -2.17 15.19
N PHE A 339 -9.06 -1.53 15.96
CA PHE A 339 -10.50 -1.74 15.85
C PHE A 339 -11.02 -1.29 14.47
N ALA A 340 -10.56 -0.14 13.95
CA ALA A 340 -10.89 0.30 12.60
C ALA A 340 -10.39 -0.67 11.51
N HIS A 341 -9.20 -1.26 11.67
CA HIS A 341 -8.72 -2.36 10.81
C HIS A 341 -9.69 -3.54 10.80
N ALA A 342 -10.07 -4.05 11.98
CA ALA A 342 -11.00 -5.18 12.09
C ALA A 342 -12.35 -4.86 11.41
N LEU A 343 -12.90 -3.68 11.70
CA LEU A 343 -14.17 -3.23 11.13
C LEU A 343 -14.10 -3.04 9.62
N SER A 344 -12.95 -2.64 9.08
CA SER A 344 -12.76 -2.49 7.64
C SER A 344 -12.94 -3.83 6.92
N CYS A 345 -12.34 -4.90 7.44
CA CYS A 345 -12.57 -6.25 6.93
C CYS A 345 -14.03 -6.68 7.12
N MET A 346 -14.58 -6.50 8.32
CA MET A 346 -15.98 -6.84 8.63
C MET A 346 -16.97 -6.15 7.67
N ALA A 347 -16.70 -4.91 7.29
CA ALA A 347 -17.53 -4.13 6.37
C ALA A 347 -17.59 -4.76 4.97
N GLU A 348 -16.51 -5.36 4.49
CA GLU A 348 -16.49 -6.02 3.18
C GLU A 348 -17.43 -7.23 3.09
N TYR A 349 -17.66 -7.88 4.23
CA TYR A 349 -18.47 -9.09 4.41
C TYR A 349 -19.83 -8.84 5.08
N GLY A 350 -20.11 -7.61 5.54
CA GLY A 350 -21.32 -7.27 6.26
C GLY A 350 -21.46 -7.98 7.62
N LEU A 351 -20.34 -8.20 8.31
CA LEU A 351 -20.31 -8.87 9.61
C LEU A 351 -20.70 -7.88 10.73
N GLU A 352 -21.45 -8.38 11.71
CA GLU A 352 -21.86 -7.62 12.90
C GLU A 352 -21.09 -8.06 14.17
N GLY A 353 -20.49 -9.25 14.15
CA GLY A 353 -19.76 -9.85 15.27
C GLY A 353 -20.65 -10.74 16.16
N PRO A 354 -20.09 -11.29 17.26
CA PRO A 354 -18.68 -11.19 17.66
C PRO A 354 -17.77 -12.05 16.76
N VAL A 355 -16.57 -11.53 16.48
CA VAL A 355 -15.49 -12.25 15.76
C VAL A 355 -14.15 -12.02 16.45
N LEU A 356 -13.20 -12.93 16.27
CA LEU A 356 -11.81 -12.71 16.67
C LEU A 356 -11.11 -11.86 15.60
N GLY A 357 -10.81 -10.60 15.91
CA GLY A 357 -9.91 -9.76 15.13
C GLY A 357 -8.46 -10.05 15.51
N ILE A 358 -7.66 -10.48 14.55
CA ILE A 358 -6.20 -10.61 14.68
C ILE A 358 -5.60 -9.51 13.82
N ILE A 359 -5.09 -8.48 14.48
CA ILE A 359 -4.66 -7.24 13.83
C ILE A 359 -3.15 -7.10 13.98
N MET A 360 -2.42 -7.24 12.88
CA MET A 360 -0.95 -7.20 12.86
C MET A 360 -0.46 -6.08 11.95
N ASP A 361 0.20 -5.09 12.55
CA ASP A 361 0.69 -3.90 11.85
C ASP A 361 2.06 -3.42 12.38
N GLY A 362 2.56 -2.33 11.82
CA GLY A 362 3.74 -1.62 12.27
C GLY A 362 3.49 -0.82 13.55
N THR A 363 2.55 0.12 13.52
CA THR A 363 2.30 1.05 14.63
C THR A 363 0.86 1.53 14.59
N GLY A 364 0.18 1.51 15.73
CA GLY A 364 -1.06 2.26 15.92
C GLY A 364 -1.21 2.69 17.38
N PHE A 365 -1.91 3.78 17.61
CA PHE A 365 -2.06 4.35 18.96
C PHE A 365 -2.96 3.45 19.83
N GLY A 366 -2.41 2.99 20.95
CA GLY A 366 -3.12 2.22 21.96
C GLY A 366 -3.92 3.09 22.91
N GLU A 367 -5.01 2.55 23.45
CA GLU A 367 -5.82 3.23 24.48
C GLU A 367 -5.05 3.43 25.80
N ASP A 368 -3.99 2.64 26.01
CA ASP A 368 -3.05 2.74 27.13
C ASP A 368 -1.84 3.64 26.82
N ALA A 369 -1.91 4.45 25.77
CA ALA A 369 -0.83 5.32 25.28
C ALA A 369 0.47 4.57 24.91
N THR A 370 0.36 3.27 24.59
CA THR A 370 1.45 2.48 24.02
C THR A 370 1.29 2.29 22.51
N VAL A 371 2.30 1.73 21.86
CA VAL A 371 2.26 1.43 20.43
C VAL A 371 1.73 0.02 20.23
N TRP A 372 0.53 -0.11 19.68
CA TRP A 372 -0.04 -1.40 19.30
C TRP A 372 0.42 -1.84 17.91
N GLY A 373 0.36 -3.14 17.63
CA GLY A 373 0.69 -3.68 16.31
C GLY A 373 0.62 -5.22 16.21
N CYS A 374 0.15 -5.91 17.23
CA CYS A 374 -0.16 -7.34 17.20
C CYS A 374 -1.21 -7.62 18.26
N GLU A 375 -2.46 -7.37 17.91
CA GLU A 375 -3.57 -7.33 18.84
C GLU A 375 -4.57 -8.45 18.54
N PHE A 376 -5.08 -9.05 19.62
CA PHE A 376 -6.14 -10.06 19.57
C PHE A 376 -7.39 -9.47 20.20
N LEU A 377 -8.41 -9.21 19.39
CA LEU A 377 -9.59 -8.46 19.77
C LEU A 377 -10.84 -9.34 19.60
N GLU A 378 -11.76 -9.33 20.55
CA GLU A 378 -13.14 -9.75 20.31
C GLU A 378 -13.91 -8.53 19.79
N VAL A 379 -14.44 -8.60 18.57
CA VAL A 379 -14.91 -7.42 17.83
C VAL A 379 -16.38 -7.56 17.43
N THR A 380 -17.16 -6.50 17.68
CA THR A 380 -18.51 -6.30 17.14
C THR A 380 -18.58 -4.98 16.38
N THR A 381 -19.71 -4.68 15.74
CA THR A 381 -19.94 -3.35 15.15
C THR A 381 -20.04 -2.22 16.16
N GLU A 382 -20.22 -2.53 17.44
CA GLU A 382 -20.47 -1.54 18.50
C GLU A 382 -19.23 -1.26 19.35
N GLY A 383 -18.27 -2.19 19.37
CA GLY A 383 -17.04 -2.02 20.14
C GLY A 383 -16.15 -3.25 20.04
N PHE A 384 -15.11 -3.26 20.87
CA PHE A 384 -14.19 -4.38 20.96
C PHE A 384 -13.76 -4.61 22.41
N LEU A 385 -13.30 -5.83 22.68
CA LEU A 385 -12.56 -6.19 23.89
C LEU A 385 -11.17 -6.67 23.47
N ARG A 386 -10.11 -6.04 24.01
CA ARG A 386 -8.74 -6.51 23.82
C ARG A 386 -8.52 -7.77 24.66
N LEU A 387 -8.42 -8.92 24.01
CA LEU A 387 -8.17 -10.21 24.67
C LEU A 387 -6.71 -10.34 25.09
N GLY A 388 -5.79 -9.93 24.22
CA GLY A 388 -4.36 -9.90 24.46
C GLY A 388 -3.57 -9.37 23.28
N HIS A 389 -2.25 -9.54 23.33
CA HIS A 389 -1.32 -8.92 22.39
C HIS A 389 0.05 -9.62 22.40
N LEU A 390 0.95 -9.24 21.49
CA LEU A 390 2.37 -9.58 21.61
C LEU A 390 2.96 -8.89 22.83
N LYS A 391 3.71 -9.62 23.67
CA LYS A 391 4.33 -9.08 24.90
C LYS A 391 5.05 -7.76 24.62
N TYR A 392 4.78 -6.76 25.46
CA TYR A 392 5.36 -5.43 25.31
C TYR A 392 6.89 -5.47 25.32
N ILE A 393 7.48 -4.72 24.41
CA ILE A 393 8.91 -4.45 24.35
C ILE A 393 9.15 -2.96 24.10
N GLU A 394 10.22 -2.43 24.67
CA GLU A 394 10.64 -1.05 24.45
C GLU A 394 11.06 -0.85 22.98
N MET A 395 10.77 0.33 22.40
CA MET A 395 11.26 0.78 21.10
C MET A 395 12.41 1.80 21.29
N PRO A 396 13.68 1.39 21.31
CA PRO A 396 14.78 2.29 21.66
C PRO A 396 14.93 3.41 20.63
N GLY A 397 14.67 4.65 21.03
CA GLY A 397 14.70 5.81 20.13
C GLY A 397 13.37 6.11 19.42
N GLY A 398 12.27 5.48 19.83
CA GLY A 398 10.94 5.72 19.27
C GLY A 398 10.88 5.45 17.77
N GLU A 399 10.47 6.44 16.98
CA GLU A 399 10.38 6.35 15.51
C GLU A 399 11.69 5.95 14.83
N LYS A 400 12.86 6.25 15.41
CA LYS A 400 14.14 5.81 14.84
C LYS A 400 14.21 4.30 14.72
N ALA A 401 13.57 3.54 15.61
CA ALA A 401 13.52 2.08 15.53
C ALA A 401 12.77 1.55 14.29
N ILE A 402 11.94 2.38 13.63
CA ILE A 402 11.28 2.04 12.36
C ILE A 402 12.28 2.11 11.20
N ARG A 403 13.18 3.09 11.21
CA ARG A 403 14.21 3.29 10.16
C ARG A 403 15.47 2.48 10.41
N GLU A 404 15.73 2.13 11.66
CA GLU A 404 16.91 1.38 12.12
C GLU A 404 16.49 0.07 12.82
N PRO A 405 16.03 -0.96 12.06
CA PRO A 405 15.69 -2.28 12.59
C PRO A 405 16.66 -2.90 13.59
N TRP A 406 17.96 -2.58 13.50
CA TRP A 406 18.97 -3.05 14.45
C TRP A 406 18.67 -2.68 15.90
N ARG A 407 17.97 -1.55 16.14
CA ARG A 407 17.53 -1.15 17.48
C ARG A 407 16.54 -2.14 18.07
N MET A 408 15.59 -2.60 17.24
CA MET A 408 14.65 -3.65 17.63
C MET A 408 15.37 -4.98 17.81
N GLY A 409 16.28 -5.33 16.89
CA GLY A 409 17.12 -6.51 17.04
C GLY A 409 17.87 -6.53 18.37
N ALA A 410 18.47 -5.40 18.76
CA ALA A 410 19.25 -5.29 19.99
C ALA A 410 18.41 -5.43 21.26
N ILE A 411 17.25 -4.77 21.35
CA ILE A 411 16.37 -4.89 22.54
C ILE A 411 15.79 -6.30 22.68
N TYR A 412 15.42 -6.97 21.58
CA TYR A 412 14.95 -8.36 21.65
C TYR A 412 16.05 -9.31 22.14
N LEU A 413 17.30 -9.12 21.70
CA LEU A 413 18.44 -9.90 22.21
C LEU A 413 18.73 -9.60 23.68
N GLU A 414 18.75 -8.32 24.07
CA GLU A 414 18.94 -7.89 25.46
C GLU A 414 17.92 -8.57 26.39
N LYS A 415 16.64 -8.60 26.01
CA LYS A 415 15.58 -9.25 26.79
C LYS A 415 15.68 -10.77 26.75
N ALA A 416 15.99 -11.35 25.59
CA ALA A 416 16.06 -12.81 25.41
C ALA A 416 17.21 -13.45 26.21
N PHE A 417 18.32 -12.73 26.38
CA PHE A 417 19.54 -13.17 27.07
C PHE A 417 19.83 -12.43 28.38
N GLU A 418 18.87 -11.65 28.89
CA GLU A 418 18.99 -10.89 30.15
C GLU A 418 20.26 -10.01 30.20
N GLY A 419 20.62 -9.41 29.06
CA GLY A 419 21.78 -8.53 28.93
C GLY A 419 23.15 -9.22 29.01
N LYS A 420 23.19 -10.57 29.00
CA LYS A 420 24.43 -11.38 29.06
C LYS A 420 25.08 -11.56 27.69
N TRP A 421 24.34 -11.35 26.61
CA TRP A 421 24.81 -11.57 25.24
C TRP A 421 24.20 -10.56 24.27
N ILE A 422 25.02 -10.04 23.36
CA ILE A 422 24.63 -9.16 22.26
C ILE A 422 25.59 -9.37 21.09
N MET A 423 25.13 -9.09 19.87
CA MET A 423 25.97 -9.17 18.67
C MET A 423 26.99 -8.02 18.63
N GLU A 424 28.22 -8.31 18.20
CA GLU A 424 29.30 -7.31 18.15
C GLU A 424 28.94 -6.11 17.26
N ARG A 425 28.33 -6.37 16.09
CA ARG A 425 27.86 -5.29 15.19
C ARG A 425 26.90 -4.31 15.86
N TYR A 426 26.10 -4.73 16.84
CA TYR A 426 25.19 -3.83 17.54
C TYR A 426 25.93 -2.96 18.56
N LYS A 427 27.04 -3.45 19.12
CA LYS A 427 27.92 -2.61 19.95
C LYS A 427 28.56 -1.52 19.11
N GLU A 428 29.05 -1.87 17.92
CA GLU A 428 29.62 -0.91 16.95
C GLU A 428 28.60 0.15 16.52
N LEU A 429 27.33 -0.23 16.37
CA LEU A 429 26.21 0.68 16.09
C LEU A 429 25.76 1.52 17.30
N GLY A 430 26.38 1.34 18.48
CA GLY A 430 26.15 2.18 19.65
C GLY A 430 25.08 1.66 20.63
N TRP A 431 24.81 0.35 20.65
CA TRP A 431 23.82 -0.24 21.57
C TRP A 431 24.07 0.11 23.04
N GLU A 432 25.31 0.10 23.52
CA GLU A 432 25.61 0.32 24.95
C GLU A 432 25.13 1.69 25.45
N VAL A 433 25.18 2.73 24.60
CA VAL A 433 24.68 4.07 24.94
C VAL A 433 23.14 4.06 24.99
N LEU A 434 22.49 3.42 24.02
CA LEU A 434 21.03 3.33 23.96
C LEU A 434 20.45 2.50 25.10
N ARG A 435 21.14 1.42 25.47
CA ARG A 435 20.76 0.50 26.55
C ARG A 435 20.54 1.22 27.87
N GLU A 436 21.41 2.15 28.23
CA GLU A 436 21.27 2.94 29.46
C GLU A 436 20.08 3.90 29.40
N GLY A 437 19.77 4.45 28.22
CA GLY A 437 18.55 5.23 27.98
C GLY A 437 17.29 4.41 28.18
N VAL A 438 17.26 3.20 27.61
CA VAL A 438 16.13 2.25 27.74
C VAL A 438 15.90 1.88 29.21
N LYS A 439 16.97 1.55 29.97
CA LYS A 439 16.85 1.24 31.42
C LYS A 439 16.24 2.38 32.23
N LYS A 440 16.43 3.62 31.79
CA LYS A 440 15.88 4.83 32.42
C LYS A 440 14.51 5.23 31.85
N GLY A 441 13.95 4.47 30.91
CA GLY A 441 12.68 4.78 30.25
C GLY A 441 12.75 6.00 29.32
N LEU A 442 13.94 6.41 28.87
CA LEU A 442 14.13 7.59 28.05
C LEU A 442 13.94 7.27 26.57
N ASN A 443 12.97 7.92 25.92
CA ASN A 443 12.66 7.78 24.49
C ASN A 443 12.55 6.31 24.04
N ALA A 444 11.87 5.50 24.85
CA ALA A 444 11.75 4.06 24.67
C ALA A 444 10.30 3.61 24.92
N PRO A 445 9.32 4.10 24.13
CA PRO A 445 7.92 3.73 24.33
C PRO A 445 7.73 2.21 24.20
N LEU A 446 6.79 1.66 24.95
CA LEU A 446 6.43 0.26 24.86
C LEU A 446 5.64 0.00 23.57
N CYS A 447 5.91 -1.14 22.93
CA CYS A 447 5.18 -1.61 21.76
C CYS A 447 4.87 -3.10 21.80
N SER A 448 3.74 -3.47 21.21
CA SER A 448 3.31 -4.85 20.95
C SER A 448 3.32 -5.17 19.46
N SER A 449 4.24 -4.57 18.69
CA SER A 449 4.17 -4.56 17.23
C SER A 449 4.72 -5.82 16.55
N MET A 450 3.92 -6.45 15.69
CA MET A 450 4.39 -7.53 14.82
C MET A 450 5.38 -6.98 13.77
N GLY A 451 5.13 -5.80 13.21
CA GLY A 451 6.07 -5.18 12.28
C GLY A 451 7.47 -4.98 12.89
N ARG A 452 7.54 -4.55 14.16
CA ARG A 452 8.82 -4.40 14.87
C ARG A 452 9.49 -5.73 15.18
N LEU A 453 8.72 -6.81 15.42
CA LEU A 453 9.29 -8.16 15.54
C LEU A 453 9.88 -8.66 14.22
N PHE A 454 9.22 -8.39 13.09
CA PHE A 454 9.77 -8.66 11.75
C PHE A 454 11.07 -7.88 11.50
N ASP A 455 11.10 -6.59 11.85
CA ASP A 455 12.31 -5.75 11.75
C ASP A 455 13.44 -6.33 12.61
N ALA A 456 13.15 -6.71 13.86
CA ALA A 456 14.12 -7.31 14.77
C ALA A 456 14.72 -8.59 14.20
N VAL A 457 13.88 -9.53 13.73
CA VAL A 457 14.36 -10.80 13.17
C VAL A 457 15.16 -10.57 11.89
N SER A 458 14.73 -9.65 11.02
CA SER A 458 15.45 -9.28 9.80
C SER A 458 16.85 -8.74 10.12
N SER A 459 16.96 -7.87 11.11
CA SER A 459 18.25 -7.38 11.56
C SER A 459 19.08 -8.49 12.20
N ILE A 460 18.53 -9.28 13.13
CA ILE A 460 19.23 -10.39 13.84
C ILE A 460 19.87 -11.38 12.86
N ILE A 461 19.18 -11.79 11.81
CA ILE A 461 19.76 -12.71 10.81
C ILE A 461 20.75 -12.03 9.86
N GLY A 462 21.03 -10.74 10.02
CA GLY A 462 21.92 -9.96 9.17
C GLY A 462 21.37 -9.71 7.78
N LEU A 463 20.05 -9.56 7.65
CA LEU A 463 19.39 -9.21 6.38
C LEU A 463 19.38 -7.69 6.17
N ARG A 464 18.91 -6.93 7.19
CA ARG A 464 18.69 -5.48 7.05
C ARG A 464 18.75 -4.80 8.42
N ASP A 465 19.71 -3.90 8.60
CA ASP A 465 19.87 -3.11 9.83
C ASP A 465 19.27 -1.70 9.73
N MET A 466 19.15 -1.15 8.52
CA MET A 466 18.55 0.16 8.21
C MET A 466 17.62 0.03 6.99
N VAL A 467 16.51 0.77 6.99
CA VAL A 467 15.51 0.73 5.90
C VAL A 467 15.25 2.10 5.28
N ASN A 468 15.05 2.08 3.98
CA ASN A 468 14.80 3.26 3.14
C ASN A 468 13.31 3.52 2.92
N TYR A 469 12.47 2.50 3.11
CA TYR A 469 11.02 2.64 3.07
C TYR A 469 10.33 1.73 4.08
N GLU A 470 9.10 2.10 4.41
CA GLU A 470 8.29 1.38 5.40
C GLU A 470 8.08 -0.09 5.00
N GLY A 471 8.35 -1.00 5.94
CA GLY A 471 8.18 -2.44 5.77
C GLY A 471 9.26 -3.13 4.94
N GLN A 472 10.32 -2.43 4.49
CA GLN A 472 11.37 -3.02 3.65
C GLN A 472 11.98 -4.30 4.24
N ALA A 473 12.38 -4.27 5.52
CA ALA A 473 12.98 -5.42 6.18
C ALA A 473 12.03 -6.63 6.20
N ALA A 474 10.76 -6.41 6.55
CA ALA A 474 9.73 -7.45 6.54
C ALA A 474 9.47 -8.02 5.13
N ILE A 475 9.44 -7.18 4.09
CA ILE A 475 9.25 -7.59 2.70
C ILE A 475 10.44 -8.43 2.22
N GLU A 476 11.66 -8.03 2.56
CA GLU A 476 12.86 -8.81 2.20
C GLU A 476 12.94 -10.13 2.96
N LEU A 477 12.47 -10.16 4.22
CA LEU A 477 12.37 -11.39 5.01
C LEU A 477 11.37 -12.37 4.40
N GLU A 478 10.22 -11.88 3.89
CA GLU A 478 9.28 -12.67 3.09
C GLU A 478 9.96 -13.24 1.84
N ALA A 479 10.69 -12.39 1.09
CA ALA A 479 11.34 -12.79 -0.15
C ALA A 479 12.48 -13.81 0.06
N LEU A 480 13.14 -13.77 1.23
CA LEU A 480 14.24 -14.67 1.61
C LEU A 480 13.76 -16.07 2.01
N ALA A 481 12.53 -16.20 2.52
CA ALA A 481 12.04 -17.45 3.10
C ALA A 481 12.07 -18.61 2.07
N ASP A 482 12.69 -19.74 2.45
CA ASP A 482 12.68 -20.97 1.66
C ASP A 482 11.43 -21.79 2.00
N PRO A 483 10.44 -21.92 1.09
CA PRO A 483 9.21 -22.65 1.36
C PRO A 483 9.41 -24.13 1.69
N LYS A 484 10.56 -24.72 1.31
CA LYS A 484 10.88 -26.14 1.58
C LYS A 484 11.41 -26.37 3.00
N ALA A 485 11.86 -25.32 3.69
CA ALA A 485 12.44 -25.42 5.01
C ALA A 485 11.41 -25.93 6.04
N GLN A 486 11.81 -26.91 6.84
CA GLN A 486 10.96 -27.52 7.87
C GLN A 486 11.21 -26.93 9.26
N GLY A 487 10.25 -27.14 10.17
CA GLY A 487 10.35 -26.74 11.58
C GLY A 487 9.79 -25.36 11.89
N ASP A 488 9.83 -25.00 13.17
CA ASP A 488 9.31 -23.76 13.75
C ASP A 488 10.05 -23.51 15.07
N TYR A 489 9.78 -22.36 15.68
CA TYR A 489 10.42 -21.91 16.91
C TYR A 489 9.46 -21.98 18.11
N PRO A 490 10.00 -22.18 19.32
CA PRO A 490 9.19 -22.14 20.54
C PRO A 490 8.76 -20.70 20.85
N PHE A 491 7.59 -20.56 21.46
CA PHE A 491 7.11 -19.31 22.07
C PHE A 491 6.29 -19.67 23.30
N GLU A 492 6.05 -18.70 24.16
CA GLU A 492 5.26 -18.88 25.38
C GLU A 492 4.00 -18.01 25.31
N MET A 493 2.96 -18.42 26.04
CA MET A 493 1.72 -17.66 26.16
C MET A 493 1.28 -17.62 27.62
N ASP A 494 0.97 -16.43 28.12
CA ASP A 494 0.27 -16.22 29.37
C ASP A 494 -1.10 -15.61 29.07
N GLY A 495 -2.16 -16.40 29.22
CA GLY A 495 -3.48 -16.06 28.69
C GLY A 495 -3.43 -15.85 27.16
N TYR A 496 -3.66 -14.61 26.73
CA TYR A 496 -3.56 -14.16 25.33
C TYR A 496 -2.32 -13.27 25.08
N VAL A 497 -1.43 -13.12 26.07
CA VAL A 497 -0.15 -12.40 25.89
C VAL A 497 0.88 -13.38 25.36
N VAL A 498 1.42 -13.10 24.17
CA VAL A 498 2.38 -14.00 23.51
C VAL A 498 3.80 -13.49 23.70
N ASP A 499 4.69 -14.31 24.26
CA ASP A 499 6.10 -14.00 24.47
C ASP A 499 6.97 -14.62 23.36
N PRO A 500 7.59 -13.79 22.49
CA PRO A 500 8.44 -14.25 21.39
C PRO A 500 9.90 -14.51 21.82
N LEU A 501 10.31 -14.21 23.07
CA LEU A 501 11.71 -14.33 23.49
C LEU A 501 12.29 -15.75 23.39
N PRO A 502 11.54 -16.85 23.67
CA PRO A 502 12.03 -18.20 23.41
C PRO A 502 12.39 -18.43 21.93
N MET A 503 11.63 -17.84 21.01
CA MET A 503 11.88 -17.90 19.57
C MET A 503 13.15 -17.13 19.22
N ILE A 504 13.38 -15.95 19.79
CA ILE A 504 14.62 -15.19 19.59
C ILE A 504 15.85 -16.00 20.02
N ARG A 505 15.80 -16.65 21.18
CA ARG A 505 16.90 -17.54 21.63
C ARG A 505 17.14 -18.70 20.65
N ALA A 506 16.09 -19.31 20.13
CA ALA A 506 16.20 -20.40 19.17
C ALA A 506 16.76 -19.94 17.82
N ILE A 507 16.39 -18.75 17.36
CA ILE A 507 16.94 -18.12 16.15
C ILE A 507 18.45 -17.92 16.28
N VAL A 508 18.94 -17.40 17.42
CA VAL A 508 20.38 -17.22 17.65
C VAL A 508 21.12 -18.55 17.62
N ARG A 509 20.58 -19.60 18.26
CA ARG A 509 21.17 -20.95 18.21
C ARG A 509 21.26 -21.51 16.79
N ASP A 510 20.21 -21.29 15.97
CA ASP A 510 20.22 -21.68 14.56
C ASP A 510 21.32 -20.95 13.78
N LEU A 511 21.51 -19.64 14.05
CA LEU A 511 22.58 -18.86 13.42
C LEU A 511 23.98 -19.36 13.86
N GLU A 512 24.18 -19.65 15.13
CA GLU A 512 25.42 -20.23 15.67
C GLU A 512 25.72 -21.62 15.10
N ALA A 513 24.67 -22.41 14.83
CA ALA A 513 24.76 -23.71 14.18
C ALA A 513 24.95 -23.62 12.65
N GLY A 514 25.02 -22.42 12.08
CA GLY A 514 25.22 -22.21 10.64
C GLY A 514 23.99 -22.53 9.78
N ILE A 515 22.78 -22.54 10.36
CA ILE A 515 21.54 -22.73 9.60
C ILE A 515 21.34 -21.55 8.63
N ASN A 516 20.93 -21.86 7.40
CA ASN A 516 20.75 -20.85 6.37
C ASN A 516 19.64 -19.86 6.75
N ARG A 517 19.90 -18.57 6.54
CA ARG A 517 18.96 -17.45 6.84
C ARG A 517 17.59 -17.62 6.17
N SER A 518 17.52 -18.21 4.98
CA SER A 518 16.25 -18.53 4.30
C SER A 518 15.40 -19.56 5.05
N GLN A 519 16.04 -20.52 5.73
CA GLN A 519 15.34 -21.49 6.57
C GLN A 519 14.84 -20.82 7.85
N VAL A 520 15.67 -19.96 8.47
CA VAL A 520 15.28 -19.17 9.65
C VAL A 520 14.07 -18.29 9.34
N ALA A 521 14.10 -17.58 8.21
CA ALA A 521 12.98 -16.76 7.76
C ALA A 521 11.69 -17.59 7.61
N MET A 522 11.74 -18.77 6.97
CA MET A 522 10.56 -19.63 6.84
C MET A 522 10.06 -20.17 8.19
N ARG A 523 10.96 -20.61 9.08
CA ARG A 523 10.62 -21.09 10.43
C ARG A 523 9.96 -19.99 11.24
N PHE A 524 10.46 -18.76 11.15
CA PHE A 524 9.86 -17.58 11.78
C PHE A 524 8.41 -17.36 11.31
N HIS A 525 8.17 -17.27 9.99
CA HIS A 525 6.81 -17.09 9.44
C HIS A 525 5.86 -18.22 9.88
N ARG A 526 6.33 -19.47 9.85
CA ARG A 526 5.55 -20.63 10.33
C ARG A 526 5.24 -20.51 11.82
N THR A 527 6.16 -20.00 12.63
CA THR A 527 5.95 -19.80 14.06
C THR A 527 4.86 -18.77 14.32
N ILE A 528 4.86 -17.64 13.61
CA ILE A 528 3.79 -16.63 13.72
C ILE A 528 2.43 -17.24 13.37
N SER A 529 2.35 -18.09 12.33
CA SER A 529 1.08 -18.77 12.00
C SER A 529 0.58 -19.69 13.10
N LYS A 530 1.49 -20.39 13.81
CA LYS A 530 1.15 -21.25 14.94
C LYS A 530 0.73 -20.46 16.17
N MET A 531 1.37 -19.32 16.45
CA MET A 531 0.94 -18.39 17.50
C MET A 531 -0.51 -17.94 17.29
N ILE A 532 -0.83 -17.54 16.04
CA ILE A 532 -2.20 -17.14 15.66
C ILE A 532 -3.19 -18.29 15.89
N LEU A 533 -2.85 -19.51 15.45
CA LEU A 533 -3.73 -20.66 15.64
C LEU A 533 -4.00 -20.92 17.13
N GLN A 534 -2.98 -20.90 17.99
CA GLN A 534 -3.14 -21.17 19.42
C GLN A 534 -4.04 -20.11 20.09
N VAL A 535 -3.84 -18.83 19.75
CA VAL A 535 -4.73 -17.75 20.20
C VAL A 535 -6.16 -17.99 19.73
N ALA A 536 -6.37 -18.36 18.46
CA ALA A 536 -7.70 -18.60 17.92
C ALA A 536 -8.38 -19.81 18.58
N GLN A 537 -7.66 -20.89 18.84
CA GLN A 537 -8.16 -22.07 19.55
C GLN A 537 -8.61 -21.71 20.97
N ARG A 538 -7.78 -20.95 21.71
CA ARG A 538 -8.12 -20.47 23.04
C ARG A 538 -9.37 -19.58 23.02
N ALA A 539 -9.44 -18.63 22.09
CA ALA A 539 -10.62 -17.76 21.92
C ALA A 539 -11.89 -18.54 21.58
N ARG A 540 -11.77 -19.61 20.79
CA ARG A 540 -12.89 -20.50 20.51
C ARG A 540 -13.36 -21.26 21.75
N GLU A 541 -12.43 -21.77 22.56
CA GLU A 541 -12.73 -22.53 23.77
C GLU A 541 -13.33 -21.66 24.88
N GLU A 542 -12.76 -20.49 25.13
CA GLU A 542 -13.17 -19.61 26.24
C GLU A 542 -14.33 -18.68 25.87
N ARG A 543 -14.43 -18.26 24.60
CA ARG A 543 -15.38 -17.22 24.13
C ARG A 543 -16.34 -17.69 23.04
N GLY A 544 -16.16 -18.88 22.49
CA GLY A 544 -17.00 -19.40 21.40
C GLY A 544 -16.76 -18.74 20.04
N LEU A 545 -15.67 -17.99 19.85
CA LEU A 545 -15.39 -17.28 18.60
C LEU A 545 -14.97 -18.26 17.49
N GLN A 546 -15.80 -18.37 16.44
CA GLN A 546 -15.54 -19.24 15.28
C GLN A 546 -15.10 -18.48 14.02
N GLY A 547 -15.43 -17.18 13.94
CA GLY A 547 -15.02 -16.30 12.85
C GLY A 547 -13.73 -15.56 13.20
N VAL A 548 -12.77 -15.55 12.28
CA VAL A 548 -11.47 -14.86 12.45
C VAL A 548 -11.30 -13.83 11.35
N VAL A 549 -11.10 -12.57 11.72
CA VAL A 549 -10.75 -11.46 10.82
C VAL A 549 -9.24 -11.25 10.87
N LEU A 550 -8.59 -11.25 9.71
CA LEU A 550 -7.17 -10.92 9.57
C LEU A 550 -7.04 -9.56 8.87
N SER A 551 -6.43 -8.59 9.55
CA SER A 551 -6.21 -7.22 9.04
C SER A 551 -4.94 -6.59 9.61
N GLY A 552 -4.51 -5.46 9.06
CA GLY A 552 -3.26 -4.78 9.40
C GLY A 552 -2.18 -5.02 8.34
N GLY A 553 -1.23 -4.09 8.24
CA GLY A 553 -0.20 -4.06 7.20
C GLY A 553 0.64 -5.34 7.08
N CYS A 554 0.83 -6.10 8.17
CA CYS A 554 1.62 -7.34 8.13
C CYS A 554 0.95 -8.44 7.29
N PHE A 555 -0.38 -8.42 7.10
CA PHE A 555 -1.08 -9.39 6.23
C PHE A 555 -0.96 -9.06 4.73
N GLN A 556 -0.17 -8.05 4.35
CA GLN A 556 0.32 -7.88 2.98
C GLN A 556 1.43 -8.88 2.61
N ASN A 557 2.03 -9.52 3.62
CA ASN A 557 2.93 -10.65 3.47
C ASN A 557 2.12 -11.88 3.03
N LEU A 558 2.27 -12.31 1.78
CA LEU A 558 1.48 -13.40 1.23
C LEU A 558 1.85 -14.74 1.85
N LEU A 559 3.12 -14.95 2.16
CA LEU A 559 3.57 -16.17 2.81
C LEU A 559 2.88 -16.34 4.17
N LEU A 560 2.89 -15.29 5.00
CA LEU A 560 2.20 -15.30 6.30
C LEU A 560 0.70 -15.49 6.12
N LEU A 561 0.06 -14.74 5.23
CA LEU A 561 -1.37 -14.81 4.99
C LEU A 561 -1.80 -16.22 4.53
N GLU A 562 -1.04 -16.85 3.65
CA GLU A 562 -1.28 -18.22 3.19
C GLU A 562 -1.13 -19.24 4.31
N LEU A 563 -0.02 -19.19 5.07
CA LEU A 563 0.22 -20.08 6.20
C LEU A 563 -0.89 -19.98 7.24
N VAL A 564 -1.25 -18.77 7.64
CA VAL A 564 -2.29 -18.51 8.64
C VAL A 564 -3.66 -18.97 8.16
N THR A 565 -4.05 -18.59 6.94
CA THR A 565 -5.37 -18.92 6.40
C THR A 565 -5.54 -20.43 6.29
N ASN A 566 -4.55 -21.12 5.69
CA ASN A 566 -4.60 -22.57 5.54
C ASN A 566 -4.64 -23.28 6.89
N LEU A 567 -3.86 -22.81 7.86
CA LEU A 567 -3.79 -23.40 9.19
C LEU A 567 -5.10 -23.22 9.98
N LEU A 568 -5.70 -22.03 9.93
CA LEU A 568 -6.97 -21.73 10.59
C LEU A 568 -8.15 -22.48 9.94
N GLU A 569 -8.26 -22.46 8.60
CA GLU A 569 -9.31 -23.19 7.88
C GLU A 569 -9.19 -24.71 8.09
N GLY A 570 -7.97 -25.25 8.10
CA GLY A 570 -7.71 -26.65 8.43
C GLY A 570 -8.10 -27.03 9.86
N ASN A 571 -8.24 -26.05 10.75
CA ASN A 571 -8.75 -26.20 12.12
C ASN A 571 -10.21 -25.72 12.27
N HIS A 572 -10.96 -25.66 11.16
CA HIS A 572 -12.39 -25.35 11.08
C HIS A 572 -12.78 -23.93 11.53
N PHE A 573 -11.87 -22.96 11.43
CA PHE A 573 -12.24 -21.54 11.58
C PHE A 573 -12.78 -20.97 10.27
N LYS A 574 -13.72 -20.01 10.38
CA LYS A 574 -14.16 -19.21 9.25
C LYS A 574 -13.28 -17.96 9.14
N VAL A 575 -12.39 -17.94 8.17
CA VAL A 575 -11.39 -16.87 8.00
C VAL A 575 -11.91 -15.79 7.03
N TYR A 576 -11.74 -14.53 7.42
CA TYR A 576 -12.11 -13.36 6.63
C TYR A 576 -10.89 -12.47 6.43
N THR A 577 -10.60 -12.17 5.17
CA THR A 577 -9.47 -11.32 4.76
C THR A 577 -9.94 -10.29 3.74
N HIS A 578 -9.18 -9.22 3.58
CA HIS A 578 -9.49 -8.14 2.65
C HIS A 578 -9.48 -8.55 1.18
N HIS A 579 -10.42 -8.03 0.39
CA HIS A 579 -10.46 -8.18 -1.06
C HIS A 579 -11.02 -6.97 -1.83
N LYS A 580 -11.58 -5.96 -1.14
CA LYS A 580 -12.11 -4.73 -1.75
C LYS A 580 -11.28 -3.51 -1.35
N VAL A 581 -10.70 -3.48 -0.14
CA VAL A 581 -9.78 -2.44 0.32
C VAL A 581 -8.47 -3.09 0.77
N PRO A 582 -7.36 -2.35 0.91
CA PRO A 582 -6.14 -2.95 1.42
C PRO A 582 -6.28 -3.29 2.92
N PRO A 583 -5.56 -4.32 3.42
CA PRO A 583 -5.48 -4.60 4.85
C PRO A 583 -4.59 -3.60 5.62
N ASN A 584 -3.84 -2.75 4.92
CA ASN A 584 -3.06 -1.66 5.52
C ASN A 584 -3.93 -0.41 5.74
N ASP A 585 -3.31 0.66 6.22
CA ASP A 585 -3.94 1.94 6.57
C ASP A 585 -4.82 2.56 5.48
N GLY A 586 -4.59 2.24 4.20
CA GLY A 586 -5.46 2.65 3.11
C GLY A 586 -6.89 2.09 3.21
N GLY A 587 -7.14 1.11 4.09
CA GLY A 587 -8.44 0.53 4.40
C GLY A 587 -9.10 1.07 5.67
N ILE A 588 -8.39 1.83 6.52
CA ILE A 588 -8.87 2.27 7.84
C ILE A 588 -10.16 3.11 7.73
N SER A 589 -10.24 4.01 6.75
CA SER A 589 -11.39 4.88 6.57
C SER A 589 -12.70 4.12 6.30
N LEU A 590 -12.64 2.92 5.72
CA LEU A 590 -13.81 2.06 5.58
C LEU A 590 -14.32 1.56 6.93
N GLY A 591 -13.42 1.12 7.82
CA GLY A 591 -13.78 0.65 9.15
C GLY A 591 -14.35 1.76 10.02
N GLN A 592 -13.70 2.93 9.99
CA GLN A 592 -14.20 4.18 10.58
C GLN A 592 -15.61 4.52 10.07
N ALA A 593 -15.84 4.47 8.75
CA ALA A 593 -17.15 4.74 8.16
C ALA A 593 -18.19 3.68 8.55
N TYR A 594 -17.79 2.41 8.65
CA TYR A 594 -18.65 1.31 9.07
C TYR A 594 -19.15 1.50 10.50
N TYR A 595 -18.28 1.94 11.40
CA TYR A 595 -18.62 2.31 12.77
C TYR A 595 -19.52 3.55 12.83
N GLY A 596 -19.03 4.67 12.29
CA GLY A 596 -19.69 5.97 12.39
C GLY A 596 -21.09 5.99 11.78
N SER A 597 -21.28 5.28 10.66
CA SER A 597 -22.59 5.22 9.99
C SER A 597 -23.67 4.47 10.78
N ARG A 598 -23.28 3.72 11.82
CA ARG A 598 -24.18 3.00 12.75
C ARG A 598 -24.32 3.66 14.11
N TRP A 599 -23.43 4.61 14.42
CA TRP A 599 -23.35 5.22 15.72
C TRP A 599 -24.69 5.88 16.10
N ARG A 600 -25.22 5.51 17.25
CA ARG A 600 -26.41 6.12 17.86
C ARG A 600 -25.91 7.03 18.98
N SER A 601 -26.32 8.29 18.89
CA SER A 601 -26.04 9.33 19.89
C SER A 601 -26.66 9.03 21.23
#